data_AF-A0A9X1CIR7-F1
#
_entry.id   AF-A0A9X1CIR7-F1
#
_cell.length_a   1.000
_cell.length_b   1.000
_cell.length_c   1.000
_cell.angle_alpha   90.00
_cell.angle_beta   90.00
_cell.angle_gamma   90.00
#
_symmetry.space_group_name_H-M   'P 1'
#
loop_
_entity.id
_entity.type
_entity.pdbx_description
1 polymer ?
#
loop_
_entity_poly.entity_id
_entity_poly.type
_entity_poly.pdbx_seq_one_letter_code
_entity_poly.pdbx_strand_id
1 'polypeptide(L)'
;MRTIKCKITKIEKTFNQGHVVEAELIEGSIPNLITYADHVKSDGTIFQIPTYLIETTNKDICRLYFHTTPNNDEWLFNFEGTFFELHVSEYSNFIIPQHCKKMLLLIEESALFENLIIIDFLGIHKIKTDVYIKTEAQGELLNYLQRRMNNNITLLPSLETRTVHSIFTNQEIGTRLYISGSWSMINHLKNIAFEIGLTDDEIQFKGLGVQKEKIMCVKCYSFNINETNDEIEEMNCVHCNTTLEVSSHYSRRLGAYLGYVKAVEAVVGAERRKK
;
A
#
# COMPACT_ATOMS: atom_id res chain seq x y z
N MET A 1 -15.20 -6.39 13.22
CA MET A 1 -16.01 -5.55 12.31
C MET A 1 -16.98 -4.75 13.15
N ARG A 2 -17.13 -3.45 12.87
CA ARG A 2 -18.03 -2.55 13.60
C ARG A 2 -18.88 -1.80 12.59
N THR A 3 -20.12 -1.48 12.96
CA THR A 3 -20.96 -0.59 12.15
C THR A 3 -20.85 0.81 12.73
N ILE A 4 -20.58 1.79 11.88
CA ILE A 4 -20.61 3.21 12.25
C ILE A 4 -21.67 3.93 11.42
N LYS A 5 -22.31 4.94 12.02
CA LYS A 5 -23.31 5.77 11.37
C LYS A 5 -22.84 7.22 11.39
N CYS A 6 -22.79 7.83 10.22
CA CYS A 6 -22.20 9.14 10.04
C CYS A 6 -23.14 10.07 9.26
N LYS A 7 -22.90 11.38 9.37
CA LYS A 7 -23.55 12.41 8.57
C LYS A 7 -22.50 13.32 7.96
N ILE A 8 -22.58 13.56 6.65
CA ILE A 8 -21.63 14.45 5.96
C ILE A 8 -21.78 15.88 6.49
N THR A 9 -20.65 16.50 6.83
CA THR A 9 -20.59 17.91 7.26
C THR A 9 -19.88 18.78 6.22
N LYS A 10 -18.85 18.24 5.58
CA LYS A 10 -18.06 18.94 4.58
C LYS A 10 -17.52 17.98 3.54
N ILE A 11 -17.57 18.39 2.28
CA ILE A 11 -17.01 17.65 1.15
C ILE A 11 -15.89 18.50 0.56
N GLU A 12 -14.74 17.89 0.35
CA GLU A 12 -13.62 18.45 -0.40
C GLU A 12 -13.34 17.54 -1.60
N LYS A 13 -13.59 18.07 -2.80
CA LYS A 13 -13.11 17.44 -4.02
C LYS A 13 -11.59 17.52 -4.05
N THR A 14 -10.95 16.37 -4.22
CA THR A 14 -9.50 16.27 -4.35
C THR A 14 -9.08 16.44 -5.82
N PHE A 15 -7.88 15.99 -6.17
CA PHE A 15 -7.47 15.82 -7.57
C PHE A 15 -8.25 14.65 -8.23
N ASN A 16 -7.93 14.33 -9.49
CA ASN A 16 -8.59 13.36 -10.41
C ASN A 16 -9.08 12.00 -9.85
N GLN A 17 -8.83 11.66 -8.60
CA GLN A 17 -9.25 10.43 -7.95
C GLN A 17 -9.88 10.78 -6.60
N GLY A 18 -11.16 10.45 -6.41
CA GLY A 18 -11.82 10.43 -5.11
C GLY A 18 -12.28 11.76 -4.49
N HIS A 19 -12.79 11.64 -3.26
CA HIS A 19 -13.28 12.74 -2.43
C HIS A 19 -12.85 12.58 -0.98
N VAL A 20 -12.51 13.68 -0.33
CA VAL A 20 -12.27 13.74 1.12
C VAL A 20 -13.49 14.35 1.79
N VAL A 21 -14.02 13.66 2.77
CA VAL A 21 -15.27 14.06 3.45
C VAL A 21 -15.02 14.12 4.94
N GLU A 22 -15.44 15.22 5.59
CA GLU A 22 -15.57 15.27 7.04
C GLU A 22 -17.02 14.94 7.41
N ALA A 23 -17.20 13.99 8.32
CA ALA A 23 -18.51 13.55 8.76
C ALA A 23 -18.57 13.50 10.28
N GLU A 24 -19.75 13.82 10.81
CA GLU A 24 -20.09 13.70 12.22
C GLU A 24 -20.48 12.25 12.52
N LEU A 25 -19.86 11.66 13.54
CA LEU A 25 -20.16 10.32 14.03
C LEU A 25 -21.40 10.37 14.94
N ILE A 26 -22.45 9.70 14.52
CA ILE A 26 -23.75 9.68 15.23
C ILE A 26 -23.87 8.45 16.12
N GLU A 27 -23.42 7.29 15.60
CA GLU A 27 -23.43 6.03 16.33
C GLU A 27 -22.16 5.22 16.03
N GLY A 28 -21.64 4.54 17.04
CA GLY A 28 -20.44 3.70 16.95
C GLY A 28 -19.19 4.36 17.53
N SER A 29 -18.04 3.73 17.30
CA SER A 29 -16.74 4.31 17.66
C SER A 29 -15.72 3.90 16.60
N ILE A 30 -14.92 4.87 16.18
CA ILE A 30 -13.79 4.63 15.28
C ILE A 30 -12.59 4.35 16.19
N PRO A 31 -11.91 3.20 16.03
CA PRO A 31 -10.69 2.95 16.77
C PRO A 31 -9.62 3.96 16.33
N ASN A 32 -8.66 4.26 17.20
CA ASN A 32 -7.57 5.20 16.94
C ASN A 32 -6.51 4.60 15.99
N LEU A 33 -6.95 4.20 14.80
CA LEU A 33 -6.23 3.51 13.73
C LEU A 33 -6.94 3.77 12.41
N ILE A 34 -6.24 3.51 11.29
CA ILE A 34 -6.85 3.61 9.96
C ILE A 34 -7.86 2.47 9.80
N THR A 35 -9.09 2.81 9.43
CA THR A 35 -10.14 1.83 9.16
C THR A 35 -10.60 1.88 7.71
N TYR A 36 -11.19 0.78 7.27
CA TYR A 36 -11.59 0.55 5.89
C TYR A 36 -12.99 -0.05 5.81
N ALA A 37 -13.74 0.32 4.78
CA ALA A 37 -15.03 -0.25 4.42
C ALA A 37 -15.10 -0.47 2.90
N ASP A 38 -15.52 -1.66 2.48
CA ASP A 38 -15.69 -2.01 1.06
C ASP A 38 -16.88 -1.31 0.40
N HIS A 39 -17.87 -0.93 1.20
CA HIS A 39 -19.11 -0.34 0.73
C HIS A 39 -19.71 0.62 1.74
N VAL A 40 -20.60 1.49 1.25
CA VAL A 40 -21.31 2.50 2.02
C VAL A 40 -22.80 2.31 1.80
N LYS A 41 -23.60 2.39 2.87
CA LYS A 41 -25.04 2.22 2.80
C LYS A 41 -25.76 3.51 3.18
N SER A 42 -26.66 3.99 2.33
CA SER A 42 -27.50 5.17 2.58
C SER A 42 -28.93 4.87 2.14
N ASP A 43 -29.91 5.17 2.99
CA ASP A 43 -31.35 4.98 2.71
C ASP A 43 -31.72 3.62 2.10
N GLY A 44 -31.05 2.55 2.57
CA GLY A 44 -31.28 1.17 2.09
C GLY A 44 -30.54 0.81 0.79
N THR A 45 -29.90 1.77 0.13
CA THR A 45 -29.06 1.56 -1.06
C THR A 45 -27.61 1.28 -0.66
N ILE A 46 -26.98 0.30 -1.32
CA ILE A 46 -25.57 -0.07 -1.09
C ILE A 46 -24.73 0.43 -2.26
N PHE A 47 -23.71 1.23 -1.94
CA PHE A 47 -22.73 1.76 -2.87
C PHE A 47 -21.40 1.03 -2.68
N GLN A 48 -20.91 0.34 -3.71
CA GLN A 48 -19.63 -0.38 -3.70
C GLN A 48 -18.46 0.61 -3.89
N ILE A 49 -18.23 1.43 -2.86
CA ILE A 49 -17.21 2.47 -2.86
C ILE A 49 -16.23 2.18 -1.73
N PRO A 50 -15.01 1.74 -2.06
CA PRO A 50 -13.95 1.56 -1.08
C PRO A 50 -13.69 2.87 -0.34
N THR A 51 -13.81 2.82 0.98
CA THR A 51 -13.76 4.01 1.83
C THR A 51 -12.78 3.78 2.96
N TYR A 52 -11.74 4.61 3.02
CA TYR A 52 -10.83 4.66 4.16
C TYR A 52 -11.26 5.77 5.12
N LEU A 53 -11.09 5.58 6.42
CA LEU A 53 -11.44 6.60 7.40
C LEU A 53 -10.60 6.56 8.67
N ILE A 54 -10.48 7.74 9.28
CA ILE A 54 -9.76 7.98 10.53
C ILE A 54 -10.60 8.89 11.44
N GLU A 55 -10.42 8.71 12.74
CA GLU A 55 -10.88 9.67 13.75
C GLU A 55 -10.02 10.95 13.65
N THR A 56 -10.65 12.12 13.70
CA THR A 56 -9.91 13.39 13.72
C THR A 56 -9.51 13.78 15.15
N THR A 57 -8.92 14.96 15.35
CA THR A 57 -8.66 15.48 16.70
C THR A 57 -9.94 15.72 17.50
N ASN A 58 -11.09 15.86 16.84
CA ASN A 58 -12.40 15.86 17.48
C ASN A 58 -13.00 14.45 17.38
N LYS A 59 -13.31 13.82 18.51
CA LYS A 59 -13.78 12.43 18.56
C LYS A 59 -15.10 12.19 17.85
N ASP A 60 -15.92 13.23 17.74
CA ASP A 60 -17.21 13.17 17.07
C ASP A 60 -17.10 13.45 15.56
N ILE A 61 -15.90 13.75 15.05
CA ILE A 61 -15.66 14.00 13.63
C ILE A 61 -14.68 12.98 13.08
N CYS A 62 -15.09 12.32 12.00
CA CYS A 62 -14.26 11.44 11.21
C CYS A 62 -13.96 12.03 9.84
N ARG A 63 -12.80 11.65 9.30
CA ARG A 63 -12.42 12.00 7.93
C ARG A 63 -12.42 10.74 7.08
N LEU A 64 -13.21 10.77 6.00
CA LEU A 64 -13.41 9.69 5.06
C LEU A 64 -12.75 10.02 3.72
N TYR A 65 -12.27 8.98 3.05
CA TYR A 65 -11.59 9.02 1.76
C TYR A 65 -12.30 8.03 0.86
N PHE A 66 -13.19 8.56 0.04
CA PHE A 66 -13.93 7.76 -0.93
C PHE A 66 -13.09 7.61 -2.18
N HIS A 67 -12.61 6.38 -2.42
CA HIS A 67 -11.89 6.09 -3.65
C HIS A 67 -12.91 5.85 -4.77
N THR A 68 -13.07 6.84 -5.64
CA THR A 68 -14.02 6.79 -6.75
C THR A 68 -13.27 6.82 -8.09
N THR A 69 -13.91 6.28 -9.12
CA THR A 69 -13.49 6.51 -10.49
C THR A 69 -13.57 8.01 -10.82
N PRO A 70 -12.65 8.54 -11.63
CA PRO A 70 -12.67 9.94 -12.03
C PRO A 70 -14.05 10.36 -12.56
N ASN A 71 -14.50 11.56 -12.19
CA ASN A 71 -15.74 12.20 -12.65
C ASN A 71 -17.06 11.50 -12.26
N ASN A 72 -17.04 10.55 -11.32
CA ASN A 72 -18.26 9.99 -10.75
C ASN A 72 -18.56 10.64 -9.38
N ASP A 73 -19.30 11.75 -9.43
CA ASP A 73 -19.68 12.54 -8.25
C ASP A 73 -21.18 12.37 -7.90
N GLU A 74 -21.98 11.70 -8.75
CA GLU A 74 -23.44 11.60 -8.58
C GLU A 74 -23.85 10.88 -7.30
N TRP A 75 -23.04 9.93 -6.83
CA TRP A 75 -23.31 9.21 -5.60
C TRP A 75 -23.36 10.15 -4.39
N LEU A 76 -22.57 11.23 -4.35
CA LEU A 76 -22.51 12.19 -3.23
C LEU A 76 -23.86 12.84 -2.91
N PHE A 77 -24.69 13.10 -3.93
CA PHE A 77 -26.03 13.68 -3.72
C PHE A 77 -26.94 12.78 -2.87
N ASN A 78 -26.67 11.47 -2.81
CA ASN A 78 -27.42 10.53 -1.97
C ASN A 78 -27.01 10.59 -0.48
N PHE A 79 -25.98 11.38 -0.16
CA PHE A 79 -25.45 11.56 1.19
C PHE A 79 -25.63 12.98 1.72
N GLU A 80 -26.08 13.94 0.88
CA GLU A 80 -26.33 15.31 1.33
C GLU A 80 -27.54 15.36 2.27
N GLY A 81 -27.28 15.65 3.55
CA GLY A 81 -28.32 15.78 4.57
C GLY A 81 -28.87 14.46 5.11
N THR A 82 -28.46 13.31 4.56
CA THR A 82 -28.85 11.97 5.00
C THR A 82 -27.79 11.32 5.90
N PHE A 83 -28.17 10.25 6.59
CA PHE A 83 -27.25 9.42 7.35
C PHE A 83 -26.79 8.24 6.52
N PHE A 84 -25.53 7.85 6.70
CA PHE A 84 -24.99 6.65 6.06
C PHE A 84 -24.30 5.74 7.06
N GLU A 85 -24.33 4.45 6.75
CA GLU A 85 -23.76 3.37 7.53
C GLU A 85 -22.55 2.77 6.81
N LEU A 86 -21.52 2.45 7.58
CA LEU A 86 -20.30 1.78 7.12
C LEU A 86 -20.03 0.57 7.99
N HIS A 87 -19.68 -0.55 7.34
CA HIS A 87 -19.15 -1.72 8.01
C HIS A 87 -17.63 -1.67 7.96
N VAL A 88 -17.02 -1.30 9.08
CA VAL A 88 -15.58 -1.01 9.15
C VAL A 88 -14.77 -2.18 9.69
N SER A 89 -13.60 -2.37 9.09
CA SER A 89 -12.52 -3.25 9.51
C SER A 89 -11.21 -2.46 9.69
N GLU A 90 -10.23 -3.07 10.35
CA GLU A 90 -8.91 -2.47 10.54
C GLU A 90 -8.13 -2.53 9.23
N TYR A 91 -7.43 -1.45 8.88
CA TYR A 91 -6.58 -1.42 7.71
C TYR A 91 -5.20 -2.02 8.02
N SER A 92 -4.91 -3.20 7.49
CA SER A 92 -3.71 -3.97 7.82
C SER A 92 -2.45 -3.58 7.03
N ASN A 93 -2.57 -2.80 5.95
CA ASN A 93 -1.44 -2.50 5.05
C ASN A 93 -0.57 -1.32 5.53
N PHE A 94 -0.86 -0.76 6.70
CA PHE A 94 -0.05 0.29 7.31
C PHE A 94 -0.07 0.18 8.83
N ILE A 95 1.11 0.15 9.43
CA ILE A 95 1.29 0.02 10.87
C ILE A 95 2.25 1.12 11.33
N ILE A 96 1.96 1.79 12.45
CA ILE A 96 2.93 2.66 13.09
C ILE A 96 3.73 1.82 14.09
N PRO A 97 5.06 1.64 13.90
CA PRO A 97 5.86 0.91 14.86
C PRO A 97 5.85 1.57 16.24
N GLN A 98 5.99 0.78 17.30
CA GLN A 98 6.05 1.30 18.66
C GLN A 98 7.19 2.33 18.79
N HIS A 99 6.88 3.49 19.37
CA HIS A 99 7.79 4.63 19.51
C HIS A 99 8.28 5.25 18.18
N CYS A 100 7.57 5.06 17.07
CA CYS A 100 7.89 5.75 15.83
C CYS A 100 7.79 7.27 16.00
N LYS A 101 8.91 7.97 15.78
CA LYS A 101 8.99 9.44 15.88
C LYS A 101 9.05 10.13 14.52
N LYS A 102 9.59 9.43 13.51
CA LYS A 102 9.77 9.95 12.16
C LYS A 102 9.44 8.89 11.11
N MET A 103 8.64 9.30 10.12
CA MET A 103 8.38 8.50 8.93
C MET A 103 8.78 9.26 7.66
N LEU A 104 9.38 8.53 6.73
CA LEU A 104 9.75 8.98 5.41
C LEU A 104 8.84 8.26 4.40
N LEU A 105 8.04 9.01 3.65
CA LEU A 105 7.07 8.47 2.70
C LEU A 105 7.54 8.76 1.27
N LEU A 106 7.64 7.72 0.44
CA LEU A 106 7.90 7.85 -1.00
C LEU A 106 6.70 7.29 -1.77
N ILE A 107 5.97 8.17 -2.44
CA ILE A 107 4.67 7.85 -3.03
C ILE A 107 4.70 8.18 -4.53
N GLU A 108 4.27 7.24 -5.38
CA GLU A 108 3.98 7.53 -6.78
C GLU A 108 2.63 8.26 -6.90
N GLU A 109 2.52 9.22 -7.82
CA GLU A 109 1.29 10.01 -8.00
C GLU A 109 0.01 9.17 -8.09
N SER A 110 0.06 8.05 -8.83
CA SER A 110 -1.07 7.13 -9.00
C SER A 110 -1.51 6.44 -7.71
N ALA A 111 -0.64 6.39 -6.69
CA ALA A 111 -0.96 5.83 -5.37
C ALA A 111 -1.37 6.92 -4.37
N LEU A 112 -1.22 8.19 -4.72
CA LEU A 112 -1.28 9.27 -3.76
C LEU A 112 -2.60 9.35 -3.02
N PHE A 113 -3.73 9.20 -3.72
CA PHE A 113 -5.05 9.33 -3.12
C PHE A 113 -5.26 8.33 -1.97
N GLU A 114 -4.94 7.05 -2.21
CA GLU A 114 -5.04 5.99 -1.20
C GLU A 114 -4.12 6.20 0.01
N ASN A 115 -3.08 7.02 -0.15
CA ASN A 115 -2.11 7.30 0.90
C ASN A 115 -2.35 8.65 1.61
N LEU A 116 -3.31 9.47 1.15
CA LEU A 116 -3.67 10.70 1.85
C LEU A 116 -4.16 10.42 3.28
N ILE A 117 -4.88 9.32 3.47
CA ILE A 117 -5.32 8.85 4.79
C ILE A 117 -4.13 8.62 5.73
N ILE A 118 -3.05 8.01 5.23
CA ILE A 118 -1.84 7.74 6.01
C ILE A 118 -1.18 9.06 6.40
N ILE A 119 -1.06 9.99 5.46
CA ILE A 119 -0.41 11.28 5.73
C ILE A 119 -1.19 12.07 6.80
N ASP A 120 -2.51 12.12 6.68
CA ASP A 120 -3.37 12.76 7.67
C ASP A 120 -3.31 12.06 9.04
N PHE A 121 -3.32 10.73 9.05
CA PHE A 121 -3.20 9.93 10.26
C PHE A 121 -1.89 10.24 10.99
N LEU A 122 -0.76 10.28 10.27
CA LEU A 122 0.53 10.66 10.84
C LEU A 122 0.53 12.08 11.40
N GLY A 123 -0.13 13.02 10.71
CA GLY A 123 -0.32 14.39 11.18
C GLY A 123 -1.10 14.49 12.48
N ILE A 124 -2.23 13.77 12.58
CA ILE A 124 -3.07 13.71 13.79
C ILE A 124 -2.30 13.12 14.97
N HIS A 125 -1.49 12.09 14.72
CA HIS A 125 -0.63 11.45 15.72
C HIS A 125 0.69 12.20 15.99
N LYS A 126 0.90 13.37 15.37
CA LYS A 126 2.07 14.24 15.55
C LYS A 126 3.40 13.54 15.25
N ILE A 127 3.41 12.63 14.27
CA ILE A 127 4.62 11.97 13.82
C ILE A 127 5.33 12.85 12.79
N LYS A 128 6.64 13.09 12.98
CA LYS A 128 7.43 13.86 12.02
C LYS A 128 7.42 13.12 10.68
N THR A 129 6.90 13.75 9.64
CA THR A 129 6.68 13.09 8.35
C THR A 129 7.31 13.93 7.24
N ASP A 130 8.20 13.30 6.47
CA ASP A 130 8.74 13.85 5.23
C ASP A 130 8.12 13.07 4.07
N VAL A 131 7.45 13.76 3.14
CA VAL A 131 6.72 13.12 2.03
C VAL A 131 7.38 13.50 0.71
N TYR A 132 7.76 12.49 -0.07
CA TYR A 132 8.28 12.66 -1.43
C TYR A 132 7.31 12.03 -2.41
N ILE A 133 6.87 12.82 -3.39
CA ILE A 133 5.92 12.35 -4.40
C ILE A 133 6.63 12.30 -5.75
N LYS A 134 6.70 11.11 -6.34
CA LYS A 134 7.14 10.92 -7.72
C LYS A 134 6.01 11.35 -8.65
N THR A 135 6.18 12.50 -9.29
CA THR A 135 5.20 13.09 -10.20
C THR A 135 5.89 14.02 -11.19
N GLU A 136 5.44 13.98 -12.45
CA GLU A 136 5.76 14.99 -13.45
C GLU A 136 4.66 16.07 -13.53
N ALA A 137 3.56 15.89 -12.77
CA ALA A 137 2.37 16.70 -12.88
C ALA A 137 2.59 18.13 -12.38
N GLN A 138 1.94 19.05 -13.10
CA GLN A 138 1.80 20.45 -12.73
C GLN A 138 0.30 20.74 -12.56
N GLY A 139 -0.06 21.77 -11.77
CA GLY A 139 -1.44 22.24 -11.68
C GLY A 139 -2.22 21.72 -10.46
N GLU A 140 -3.37 21.06 -10.69
CA GLU A 140 -4.38 20.76 -9.65
C GLU A 140 -3.82 19.99 -8.45
N LEU A 141 -2.97 18.99 -8.70
CA LEU A 141 -2.33 18.22 -7.65
C LEU A 141 -1.44 19.11 -6.76
N LEU A 142 -0.60 19.95 -7.37
CA LEU A 142 0.27 20.87 -6.63
C LEU A 142 -0.56 21.83 -5.77
N ASN A 143 -1.63 22.40 -6.33
CA ASN A 143 -2.54 23.29 -5.61
C ASN A 143 -3.21 22.58 -4.43
N TYR A 144 -3.65 21.34 -4.62
CA TYR A 144 -4.24 20.52 -3.56
C TYR A 144 -3.25 20.28 -2.42
N LEU A 145 -2.02 19.85 -2.75
CA LEU A 145 -0.99 19.56 -1.76
C LEU A 145 -0.55 20.81 -1.00
N GLN A 146 -0.37 21.94 -1.68
CA GLN A 146 -0.03 23.22 -1.06
C GLN A 146 -1.12 23.73 -0.12
N ARG A 147 -2.40 23.53 -0.46
CA ARG A 147 -3.52 23.92 0.40
C ARG A 147 -3.59 23.07 1.67
N ARG A 148 -3.31 21.78 1.55
CA ARG A 148 -3.57 20.80 2.61
C ARG A 148 -2.39 20.56 3.53
N MET A 149 -1.16 20.71 3.04
CA MET A 149 0.04 20.27 3.75
C MET A 149 1.13 21.33 3.74
N ASN A 150 1.39 21.93 4.90
CA ASN A 150 2.48 22.88 5.09
C ASN A 150 3.85 22.17 4.99
N ASN A 151 4.66 22.60 4.01
CA ASN A 151 6.12 22.54 3.89
C ASN A 151 6.87 21.19 3.93
N ASN A 152 6.21 20.06 4.20
CA ASN A 152 6.90 18.76 4.33
C ASN A 152 6.74 17.84 3.10
N ILE A 153 6.22 18.36 1.98
CA ILE A 153 6.10 17.63 0.73
C ILE A 153 7.14 18.12 -0.25
N THR A 154 7.89 17.18 -0.83
CA THR A 154 8.79 17.43 -1.94
C THR A 154 8.31 16.66 -3.17
N LEU A 155 8.09 17.37 -4.27
CA LEU A 155 7.78 16.74 -5.56
C LEU A 155 9.08 16.39 -6.28
N LEU A 156 9.14 15.19 -6.83
CA LEU A 156 10.29 14.68 -7.58
C LEU A 156 9.82 14.22 -8.96
N PRO A 157 10.38 14.74 -10.06
CA PRO A 157 10.03 14.25 -11.41
C PRO A 157 10.50 12.81 -11.63
N SER A 158 11.60 12.42 -10.97
CA SER A 158 12.17 11.09 -11.05
C SER A 158 12.78 10.66 -9.71
N LEU A 159 12.85 9.35 -9.51
CA LEU A 159 13.51 8.72 -8.36
C LEU A 159 14.84 8.11 -8.79
N GLU A 160 15.76 8.95 -9.24
CA GLU A 160 17.12 8.52 -9.58
C GLU A 160 17.86 7.98 -8.34
N THR A 161 18.67 6.94 -8.53
CA THR A 161 19.45 6.30 -7.45
C THR A 161 20.20 7.30 -6.57
N ARG A 162 20.90 8.28 -7.18
CA ARG A 162 21.68 9.28 -6.42
C ARG A 162 20.80 10.13 -5.51
N THR A 163 19.62 10.51 -6.00
CA THR A 163 18.69 11.40 -5.31
C THR A 163 18.08 10.67 -4.13
N VAL A 164 17.62 9.45 -4.37
CA VAL A 164 17.07 8.58 -3.33
C VAL A 164 18.13 8.25 -2.28
N HIS A 165 19.34 7.89 -2.70
CA HIS A 165 20.44 7.62 -1.80
C HIS A 165 20.76 8.83 -0.91
N SER A 166 20.78 10.05 -1.48
CA SER A 166 20.94 11.29 -0.71
C SER A 166 19.78 11.51 0.27
N ILE A 167 18.53 11.32 -0.15
CA ILE A 167 17.36 11.45 0.72
C ILE A 167 17.48 10.50 1.92
N PHE A 168 17.82 9.23 1.67
CA PHE A 168 17.88 8.23 2.72
C PHE A 168 19.07 8.42 3.66
N THR A 169 20.25 8.74 3.15
CA THR A 169 21.45 8.98 3.98
C THR A 169 21.35 10.20 4.87
N ASN A 170 20.51 11.18 4.50
CA ASN A 170 20.23 12.36 5.33
C ASN A 170 19.15 12.13 6.40
N GLN A 171 18.61 10.92 6.53
CA GLN A 171 17.61 10.62 7.55
C GLN A 171 18.23 10.41 8.93
N GLU A 172 17.43 10.71 9.97
CA GLU A 172 17.79 10.45 11.36
C GLU A 172 17.68 8.95 11.67
N ILE A 173 18.51 8.44 12.58
CA ILE A 173 18.41 7.06 13.07
C ILE A 173 17.01 6.82 13.65
N GLY A 174 16.40 5.68 13.29
CA GLY A 174 15.04 5.32 13.71
C GLY A 174 13.93 5.87 12.82
N THR A 175 14.27 6.52 11.70
CA THR A 175 13.31 6.87 10.65
C THR A 175 12.74 5.59 10.01
N ARG A 176 11.42 5.50 9.91
CA ARG A 176 10.73 4.39 9.23
C ARG A 176 10.39 4.78 7.80
N LEU A 177 10.62 3.88 6.85
CA LEU A 177 10.36 4.10 5.43
C LEU A 177 9.00 3.49 5.05
N TYR A 178 8.17 4.26 4.36
CA TYR A 178 6.96 3.76 3.72
C TYR A 178 6.99 4.08 2.23
N ILE A 179 6.76 3.09 1.38
CA ILE A 179 6.78 3.22 -0.08
C ILE A 179 5.44 2.82 -0.67
N SER A 180 4.85 3.65 -1.54
CA SER A 180 3.64 3.23 -2.26
C SER A 180 3.66 3.65 -3.73
N GLY A 181 3.30 2.73 -4.61
CA GLY A 181 3.38 2.95 -6.06
C GLY A 181 3.55 1.64 -6.83
N SER A 182 4.03 1.74 -8.06
CA SER A 182 4.35 0.57 -8.89
C SER A 182 5.38 -0.35 -8.23
N TRP A 183 5.25 -1.66 -8.48
CA TRP A 183 6.18 -2.67 -7.99
C TRP A 183 7.63 -2.44 -8.44
N SER A 184 7.84 -1.86 -9.63
CA SER A 184 9.15 -1.47 -10.11
C SER A 184 9.78 -0.37 -9.25
N MET A 185 9.01 0.66 -8.90
CA MET A 185 9.45 1.72 -7.97
C MET A 185 9.75 1.15 -6.59
N ILE A 186 8.87 0.32 -6.04
CA ILE A 186 9.06 -0.30 -4.72
C ILE A 186 10.36 -1.10 -4.69
N ASN A 187 10.58 -2.00 -5.65
CA ASN A 187 11.78 -2.82 -5.70
C ASN A 187 13.05 -1.97 -5.86
N HIS A 188 13.00 -0.93 -6.69
CA HIS A 188 14.11 0.00 -6.86
C HIS A 188 14.48 0.70 -5.54
N LEU A 189 13.50 1.27 -4.85
CA LEU A 189 13.71 1.98 -3.60
C LEU A 189 14.14 1.06 -2.45
N LYS A 190 13.56 -0.15 -2.36
CA LYS A 190 13.97 -1.16 -1.38
C LYS A 190 15.43 -1.55 -1.54
N ASN A 191 15.89 -1.78 -2.77
CA ASN A 191 17.30 -2.13 -3.02
C ASN A 191 18.25 -1.04 -2.51
N ILE A 192 17.94 0.24 -2.80
CA ILE A 192 18.75 1.37 -2.30
C ILE A 192 18.70 1.46 -0.78
N ALA A 193 17.53 1.27 -0.18
CA ALA A 193 17.36 1.27 1.28
C ALA A 193 18.19 0.16 1.95
N PHE A 194 18.22 -1.04 1.38
CA PHE A 194 19.04 -2.14 1.89
C PHE A 194 20.55 -1.86 1.74
N GLU A 195 20.98 -1.25 0.62
CA GLU A 195 22.39 -0.92 0.38
C GLU A 195 22.97 0.02 1.45
N ILE A 196 22.15 0.92 1.99
CA ILE A 196 22.54 1.83 3.07
C ILE A 196 22.25 1.29 4.48
N GLY A 197 21.69 0.07 4.58
CA GLY A 197 21.53 -0.65 5.84
C GLY A 197 20.16 -0.60 6.50
N LEU A 198 19.10 -0.12 5.84
CA LEU A 198 17.74 -0.30 6.37
C LEU A 198 17.38 -1.79 6.39
N THR A 199 16.61 -2.19 7.40
CA THR A 199 16.10 -3.56 7.55
C THR A 199 14.68 -3.71 7.02
N ASP A 200 14.20 -4.94 6.82
CA ASP A 200 12.80 -5.19 6.42
C ASP A 200 11.81 -4.59 7.43
N ASP A 201 12.11 -4.67 8.73
CA ASP A 201 11.25 -4.12 9.80
C ASP A 201 11.14 -2.58 9.75
N GLU A 202 12.10 -1.92 9.10
CA GLU A 202 12.11 -0.46 8.94
C GLU A 202 11.39 0.00 7.66
N ILE A 203 11.01 -0.94 6.77
CA ILE A 203 10.43 -0.65 5.47
C ILE A 203 9.04 -1.27 5.34
N GLN A 204 8.03 -0.42 5.21
CA GLN A 204 6.68 -0.80 4.81
C GLN A 204 6.42 -0.40 3.35
N PHE A 205 5.61 -1.17 2.65
CA PHE A 205 5.26 -0.84 1.27
C PHE A 205 3.86 -1.29 0.86
N LYS A 206 3.26 -0.57 -0.08
CA LYS A 206 1.99 -0.95 -0.73
C LYS A 206 2.11 -0.79 -2.25
N GLY A 207 2.10 -1.91 -2.95
CA GLY A 207 2.14 -1.97 -4.41
C GLY A 207 0.80 -1.66 -5.07
N LEU A 208 0.85 -0.97 -6.19
CA LEU A 208 -0.29 -0.83 -7.10
C LEU A 208 -0.27 -1.90 -8.18
N GLY A 209 -1.44 -2.51 -8.40
CA GLY A 209 -1.61 -3.58 -9.38
C GLY A 209 -0.93 -4.87 -8.98
N VAL A 210 -0.80 -5.77 -9.95
CA VAL A 210 -0.32 -7.14 -9.70
C VAL A 210 1.19 -7.17 -9.51
N GLN A 211 1.63 -7.83 -8.44
CA GLN A 211 3.04 -8.05 -8.17
C GLN A 211 3.59 -9.07 -9.17
N LYS A 212 4.61 -8.69 -9.94
CA LYS A 212 5.32 -9.63 -10.80
C LYS A 212 6.51 -10.21 -10.06
N GLU A 213 6.36 -11.43 -9.56
CA GLU A 213 7.42 -12.10 -8.83
C GLU A 213 8.29 -12.93 -9.77
N LYS A 214 9.61 -12.84 -9.60
CA LYS A 214 10.55 -13.68 -10.35
C LYS A 214 10.83 -14.95 -9.59
N ILE A 215 10.84 -16.07 -10.30
CA ILE A 215 11.20 -17.39 -9.76
C ILE A 215 12.38 -17.93 -10.58
N MET A 216 13.55 -18.03 -9.95
CA MET A 216 14.74 -18.60 -10.58
C MET A 216 14.69 -20.13 -10.49
N CYS A 217 14.65 -20.79 -11.64
CA CYS A 217 14.75 -22.24 -11.70
C CYS A 217 16.18 -22.66 -11.33
N VAL A 218 16.38 -23.42 -10.25
CA VAL A 218 17.73 -23.86 -9.86
C VAL A 218 18.35 -24.87 -10.83
N LYS A 219 17.53 -25.48 -11.71
CA LYS A 219 17.99 -26.45 -12.70
C LYS A 219 18.58 -25.79 -13.95
N CYS A 220 17.89 -24.81 -14.53
CA CYS A 220 18.30 -24.15 -15.77
C CYS A 220 18.77 -22.70 -15.58
N TYR A 221 18.67 -22.16 -14.36
CA TYR A 221 19.00 -20.78 -14.00
C TYR A 221 18.19 -19.69 -14.70
N SER A 222 17.18 -20.07 -15.50
CA SER A 222 16.25 -19.12 -16.10
C SER A 222 15.23 -18.60 -15.10
N PHE A 223 14.83 -17.34 -15.27
CA PHE A 223 13.77 -16.72 -14.50
C PHE A 223 12.40 -16.99 -15.15
N ASN A 224 11.44 -17.32 -14.30
CA ASN A 224 10.02 -17.37 -14.61
C ASN A 224 9.35 -16.17 -13.95
N ILE A 225 8.20 -15.75 -14.48
CA ILE A 225 7.43 -14.63 -13.94
C ILE A 225 6.10 -15.20 -13.43
N ASN A 226 5.86 -15.02 -12.14
CA ASN A 226 4.53 -15.13 -11.57
C ASN A 226 3.82 -13.78 -11.72
N GLU A 227 2.61 -13.79 -12.29
CA GLU A 227 1.74 -12.62 -12.44
C GLU A 227 0.44 -12.79 -11.66
N THR A 228 0.41 -13.63 -10.62
CA THR A 228 -0.70 -13.69 -9.66
C THR A 228 -0.31 -12.96 -8.38
N ASN A 229 -1.33 -12.49 -7.63
CA ASN A 229 -1.12 -11.97 -6.27
C ASN A 229 -1.06 -13.09 -5.21
N ASP A 230 -1.17 -14.35 -5.64
CA ASP A 230 -1.21 -15.51 -4.75
C ASP A 230 0.19 -16.11 -4.63
N GLU A 231 0.52 -16.59 -3.43
CA GLU A 231 1.72 -17.39 -3.21
C GLU A 231 1.66 -18.65 -4.08
N ILE A 232 2.67 -18.82 -4.93
CA ILE A 232 2.83 -20.04 -5.72
C ILE A 232 3.72 -20.98 -4.94
N GLU A 233 3.16 -22.10 -4.47
CA GLU A 233 3.95 -23.18 -3.87
C GLU A 233 4.62 -24.04 -4.95
N GLU A 234 3.96 -24.24 -6.10
CA GLU A 234 4.44 -25.09 -7.18
C GLU A 234 4.19 -24.50 -8.56
N MET A 235 5.17 -24.65 -9.46
CA MET A 235 5.00 -24.26 -10.86
C MET A 235 5.84 -25.11 -11.82
N ASN A 236 5.46 -25.13 -13.10
CA ASN A 236 6.32 -25.69 -14.13
C ASN A 236 7.20 -24.59 -14.75
N CYS A 237 8.51 -24.80 -14.79
CA CYS A 237 9.41 -23.87 -15.44
C CYS A 237 9.07 -23.73 -16.93
N VAL A 238 8.86 -22.51 -17.42
CA VAL A 238 8.51 -22.24 -18.83
C VAL A 238 9.69 -22.53 -19.80
N HIS A 239 10.91 -22.66 -19.26
CA HIS A 239 12.13 -22.85 -20.06
C HIS A 239 12.57 -24.31 -20.14
N CYS A 240 12.41 -25.09 -19.07
CA CYS A 240 12.88 -26.49 -19.02
C CYS A 240 11.80 -27.50 -18.60
N ASN A 241 10.55 -27.04 -18.50
CA ASN A 241 9.33 -27.80 -18.19
C ASN A 241 9.43 -28.66 -16.92
N THR A 242 10.36 -28.34 -16.04
CA THR A 242 10.56 -29.06 -14.78
C THR A 242 9.62 -28.48 -13.73
N THR A 243 8.92 -29.35 -13.01
CA THR A 243 8.10 -28.95 -11.87
C THR A 243 9.00 -28.47 -10.73
N LEU A 244 8.73 -27.27 -10.26
CA LEU A 244 9.47 -26.57 -9.23
C LEU A 244 8.60 -26.42 -7.99
N GLU A 245 9.18 -26.71 -6.84
CA GLU A 245 8.69 -26.27 -5.53
C GLU A 245 9.33 -24.92 -5.22
N VAL A 246 8.50 -23.89 -5.06
CA VAL A 246 8.94 -22.50 -4.90
C VAL A 246 9.18 -22.23 -3.43
N SER A 247 10.36 -21.71 -3.12
CA SER A 247 10.73 -21.31 -1.76
C SER A 247 9.87 -20.13 -1.29
N SER A 248 9.44 -20.17 -0.03
CA SER A 248 8.87 -19.01 0.66
C SER A 248 9.90 -17.91 0.95
N HIS A 249 11.21 -18.19 0.80
CA HIS A 249 12.26 -17.21 1.05
C HIS A 249 12.69 -16.49 -0.24
N TYR A 250 12.47 -15.18 -0.28
CA TYR A 250 12.90 -14.32 -1.38
C TYR A 250 14.42 -14.04 -1.34
N SER A 251 15.15 -14.35 -2.42
CA SER A 251 16.57 -14.03 -2.54
C SER A 251 16.76 -12.57 -2.98
N ARG A 252 17.16 -11.71 -2.04
CA ARG A 252 17.46 -10.29 -2.31
C ARG A 252 18.54 -10.13 -3.38
N ARG A 253 19.61 -10.94 -3.31
CA ARG A 253 20.72 -10.90 -4.27
C ARG A 253 20.28 -11.21 -5.70
N LEU A 254 19.31 -12.11 -5.87
CA LEU A 254 18.82 -12.53 -7.18
C LEU A 254 17.61 -11.72 -7.64
N GLY A 255 16.96 -11.00 -6.74
CA GLY A 255 15.68 -10.36 -6.99
C GLY A 255 14.59 -11.38 -7.37
N ALA A 256 14.65 -12.60 -6.80
CA ALA A 256 13.77 -13.71 -7.15
C ALA A 256 13.62 -14.72 -6.00
N TYR A 257 12.50 -15.44 -5.99
CA TYR A 257 12.37 -16.70 -5.24
C TYR A 257 13.14 -17.81 -5.94
N LEU A 258 13.55 -18.82 -5.18
CA LEU A 258 14.20 -20.02 -5.72
C LEU A 258 13.15 -21.10 -5.97
N GLY A 259 13.11 -21.64 -7.19
CA GLY A 259 12.33 -22.82 -7.53
C GLY A 259 13.20 -24.06 -7.56
N TYR A 260 13.03 -24.93 -6.57
CA TYR A 260 13.77 -26.20 -6.43
C TYR A 260 13.10 -27.30 -7.25
N VAL A 261 13.88 -28.24 -7.79
CA VAL A 261 13.29 -29.37 -8.52
C VAL A 261 12.45 -30.20 -7.55
N LYS A 262 11.15 -30.32 -7.82
CA LYS A 262 10.26 -31.15 -7.01
C LYS A 262 10.71 -32.60 -7.12
N ALA A 263 11.10 -33.20 -5.98
CA ALA A 263 11.49 -34.59 -5.95
C ALA A 263 10.25 -35.46 -6.22
N VAL A 264 10.33 -36.32 -7.23
CA VAL A 264 9.34 -37.40 -7.39
C VAL A 264 9.72 -38.45 -6.35
N GLU A 265 8.80 -38.79 -5.43
CA GLU A 265 9.03 -39.91 -4.52
C GLU A 265 9.38 -41.14 -5.34
N ALA A 266 10.61 -41.61 -5.21
CA ALA A 266 11.03 -42.84 -5.84
C ALA A 266 10.24 -43.97 -5.19
N VAL A 267 9.37 -44.64 -5.95
CA VAL A 267 8.88 -45.97 -5.58
C VAL A 267 10.12 -46.85 -5.50
N VAL A 268 10.57 -47.16 -4.28
CA VAL A 268 11.70 -48.05 -4.03
C VAL A 268 11.25 -49.47 -4.39
N GLY A 269 11.24 -49.77 -5.69
CA GLY A 269 11.19 -51.13 -6.20
C GLY A 269 12.51 -51.81 -5.85
N ALA A 270 12.54 -52.47 -4.70
CA ALA A 270 13.66 -53.27 -4.25
C ALA A 270 13.87 -54.48 -5.17
N GLU A 271 14.72 -54.34 -6.19
CA GLU A 271 15.43 -55.48 -6.76
C GLU A 271 16.93 -55.30 -6.55
N ARG A 272 17.39 -55.81 -5.40
CA ARG A 272 18.79 -56.18 -5.21
C ARG A 272 19.15 -57.17 -6.32
N ARG A 273 19.91 -56.72 -7.32
CA ARG A 273 20.64 -57.63 -8.22
C ARG A 273 21.53 -58.52 -7.36
N LYS A 274 21.13 -59.78 -7.21
CA LYS A 274 22.04 -60.86 -6.84
C LYS A 274 22.73 -61.34 -8.11
N LYS A 275 24.07 -61.33 -8.03
CA LYS A 275 25.10 -61.75 -8.99
C LYS A 275 25.46 -60.72 -10.06
#